data_AF-A0A3S5BXJ4-F1
#
_entry.id   AF-A0A3S5BXJ4-F1
#
_cell.length_a   1.000
_cell.length_b   1.000
_cell.length_c   1.000
_cell.angle_alpha   90.00
_cell.angle_beta   90.00
_cell.angle_gamma   90.00
#
_symmetry.space_group_name_H-M   'P 1'
#
loop_
_entity.id
_entity.type
_entity.pdbx_description
1 polymer ?
#
loop_
_entity_poly.entity_id
_entity_poly.type
_entity_poly.pdbx_seq_one_letter_code
_entity_poly.pdbx_strand_id
1 'polypeptide(L)' 'MLLRLVKFTSEERLRRVFNLFDTDNSGRIELDELKTIFTQLGRGDNDDLIKGILALNGISPDGGISFEDFIYLFSNPSLV' A
#
# COMPACT_ATOMS: atom_id res chain seq x y z
N MET A 1 25.50 -2.25 2.33
CA MET A 1 24.82 -1.49 3.40
C MET A 1 23.48 -0.94 2.89
N LEU A 2 22.63 -1.78 2.28
CA LEU A 2 21.31 -1.39 1.74
C LEU A 2 20.14 -2.06 2.49
N LEU A 3 20.45 -2.82 3.55
CA LEU A 3 19.47 -3.51 4.40
C LEU A 3 18.96 -2.65 5.57
N ARG A 4 19.29 -1.34 5.61
CA ARG A 4 18.94 -0.47 6.74
C ARG A 4 17.79 0.50 6.46
N LEU A 5 17.35 0.65 5.21
CA LEU A 5 16.24 1.54 4.87
C LEU A 5 14.87 0.94 5.20
N VAL A 6 14.74 -0.40 5.12
CA VAL A 6 13.48 -1.12 5.40
C VAL A 6 13.21 -1.24 6.90
N LYS A 7 14.26 -1.22 7.74
CA LYS A 7 14.13 -1.25 9.21
C LYS A 7 13.62 0.06 9.84
N PHE A 8 13.42 1.12 9.05
CA PHE A 8 13.12 2.47 9.58
C PHE A 8 11.72 3.00 9.28
N THR A 9 10.85 2.23 8.63
CA THR A 9 9.42 2.54 8.61
C THR A 9 8.81 2.06 9.91
N SER A 10 9.00 2.84 10.98
CA SER A 10 8.28 2.67 12.24
C SER A 10 6.78 2.57 11.96
N GLU A 11 6.05 1.78 12.74
CA GLU A 11 4.59 1.63 12.61
C GLU A 11 3.89 2.99 12.49
N GLU A 12 4.36 4.01 13.24
CA GLU A 12 3.85 5.39 13.16
C GLU A 12 4.00 6.04 11.78
N ARG A 13 5.11 5.79 11.07
CA ARG A 13 5.31 6.28 9.71
C ARG A 13 4.39 5.55 8.73
N LEU A 14 4.27 4.23 8.87
CA LEU A 14 3.35 3.44 8.05
C LEU A 14 1.91 3.86 8.31
N ARG A 15 1.54 4.15 9.56
CA ARG A 15 0.23 4.67 9.97
C ARG A 15 -0.07 6.03 9.37
N ARG A 16 0.89 6.97 9.41
CA ARG A 16 0.71 8.28 8.76
C ARG A 16 0.53 8.17 7.26
N VAL A 17 1.31 7.29 6.65
CA VAL A 17 1.22 7.03 5.22
C VAL A 17 -0.12 6.37 4.90
N PHE A 18 -0.54 5.37 5.66
CA PHE A 18 -1.86 4.73 5.53
C PHE A 18 -3.00 5.76 5.64
N ASN A 19 -2.96 6.65 6.62
CA ASN A 19 -3.95 7.72 6.78
C ASN A 19 -3.89 8.79 5.67
N LEU A 20 -2.80 8.87 4.92
CA LEU A 20 -2.73 9.72 3.72
C LEU A 20 -3.37 9.03 2.51
N PHE A 21 -3.41 7.70 2.51
CA PHE A 21 -4.05 6.88 1.48
C PHE A 21 -5.56 6.72 1.75
N ASP A 22 -5.94 6.39 2.99
CA ASP A 22 -7.32 6.25 3.48
C ASP A 22 -7.94 7.64 3.70
N THR A 23 -8.42 8.24 2.61
CA THR A 23 -8.95 9.61 2.59
C THR A 23 -10.33 9.72 3.21
N ASP A 24 -11.12 8.66 3.15
CA ASP A 24 -12.46 8.61 3.73
C ASP A 24 -12.46 8.13 5.20
N ASN A 25 -11.31 7.72 5.73
CA ASN A 25 -11.12 7.16 7.07
C ASN A 25 -11.99 5.90 7.29
N SER A 26 -12.21 5.11 6.24
CA SER A 26 -12.88 3.81 6.31
C SER A 26 -12.07 2.78 7.11
N GLY A 27 -10.78 3.02 7.34
CA GLY A 27 -9.85 2.11 7.99
C GLY A 27 -9.28 1.06 7.03
N ARG A 28 -9.52 1.22 5.73
CA ARG A 28 -9.07 0.35 4.63
C ARG A 28 -8.71 1.24 3.46
N ILE A 29 -7.65 0.91 2.71
CA ILE A 29 -7.35 1.66 1.49
C ILE A 29 -8.04 0.97 0.33
N GLU A 30 -9.08 1.62 -0.20
CA GLU A 30 -9.81 1.09 -1.34
C GLU A 30 -9.01 1.22 -2.64
N LEU A 31 -9.38 0.44 -3.66
CA LEU A 31 -8.67 0.44 -4.94
C LEU A 31 -8.67 1.83 -5.59
N ASP A 32 -9.77 2.57 -5.47
CA ASP A 32 -9.92 3.94 -6.00
C ASP A 32 -9.04 4.96 -5.26
N GLU A 33 -8.84 4.78 -3.96
CA GLU A 33 -7.95 5.62 -3.16
C GLU A 33 -6.48 5.38 -3.51
N LEU A 34 -6.10 4.10 -3.68
CA LEU A 34 -4.79 3.71 -4.21
C LEU A 34 -4.52 4.35 -5.57
N LYS A 35 -5.47 4.24 -6.51
CA LYS A 35 -5.33 4.83 -7.85
C LYS A 35 -5.12 6.33 -7.79
N THR A 36 -5.89 7.02 -6.95
CA THR A 36 -5.81 8.48 -6.79
C THR A 36 -4.39 8.88 -6.40
N ILE A 37 -3.78 8.16 -5.46
CA ILE A 37 -2.41 8.45 -5.02
C ILE A 37 -1.37 8.04 -6.07
N PHE A 38 -1.51 6.88 -6.71
CA PHE A 38 -0.58 6.46 -7.78
C PHE A 38 -0.58 7.43 -8.97
N THR A 39 -1.74 8.01 -9.27
CA THR A 39 -1.90 9.09 -10.25
C THR A 39 -1.20 10.36 -9.77
N GLN A 40 -1.39 10.77 -8.51
CA GLN A 40 -0.72 11.94 -7.94
C GLN A 40 0.81 11.79 -7.87
N LEU A 41 1.32 10.58 -7.66
CA LEU A 41 2.75 10.26 -7.67
C LEU A 41 3.35 10.15 -9.08
N GLY A 42 2.55 10.34 -10.13
CA GLY A 42 2.99 10.27 -11.52
C GLY A 42 3.37 8.86 -11.98
N ARG A 43 2.96 7.82 -11.24
CA ARG A 43 3.21 6.41 -11.58
C ARG A 43 2.09 5.79 -12.43
N GLY A 44 1.00 6.52 -12.64
CA GLY A 44 -0.12 6.13 -13.51
C GLY A 44 -1.14 5.22 -12.80
N ASP A 45 -2.34 5.15 -13.38
CA ASP A 45 -3.52 4.45 -12.89
C ASP A 45 -3.58 2.97 -13.33
N ASN A 46 -2.44 2.26 -13.31
CA ASN A 46 -2.42 0.86 -13.76
C ASN A 46 -3.07 -0.10 -12.75
N ASP A 47 -4.40 -0.18 -12.82
CA ASP A 47 -5.26 -1.13 -12.09
C ASP A 47 -4.71 -2.55 -12.11
N ASP A 48 -4.27 -3.03 -13.27
CA ASP A 48 -3.78 -4.39 -13.45
C ASP A 48 -2.50 -4.65 -12.64
N LEU A 49 -1.65 -3.64 -12.50
CA LEU A 49 -0.42 -3.75 -11.73
C LEU A 49 -0.73 -3.75 -10.22
N ILE A 50 -1.65 -2.90 -9.78
CA ILE A 50 -2.12 -2.88 -8.38
C ILE A 50 -2.80 -4.20 -8.03
N LYS A 51 -3.74 -4.66 -8.85
CA LYS A 51 -4.41 -5.97 -8.69
C LYS A 51 -3.41 -7.12 -8.73
N GLY A 52 -2.40 -7.05 -9.59
CA GLY A 52 -1.33 -8.04 -9.67
C GLY A 52 -0.51 -8.13 -8.38
N ILE A 53 -0.08 -6.98 -7.83
CA ILE A 53 0.63 -6.94 -6.55
C ILE A 53 -0.25 -7.51 -5.44
N LEU A 54 -1.53 -7.14 -5.38
CA LEU A 54 -2.45 -7.65 -4.36
C LEU A 54 -2.66 -9.17 -4.47
N ALA A 55 -2.91 -9.66 -5.68
CA ALA A 55 -3.09 -11.09 -5.95
C ALA A 55 -1.84 -11.92 -5.60
N LEU A 56 -0.64 -11.42 -5.91
CA LEU A 56 0.63 -12.07 -5.54
C LEU A 56 0.82 -12.20 -4.03
N ASN A 57 0.22 -11.29 -3.26
CA ASN A 57 0.29 -11.28 -1.80
C ASN A 57 -0.92 -11.96 -1.14
N GLY A 58 -1.84 -12.53 -1.93
CA GLY A 58 -3.06 -13.15 -1.41
C GLY A 58 -4.07 -12.15 -0.82
N ILE A 59 -3.92 -10.86 -1.15
CA ILE A 59 -4.80 -9.79 -0.68
C ILE A 59 -5.96 -9.66 -1.65
N SER A 60 -7.19 -9.66 -1.12
CA SER A 60 -8.39 -9.53 -1.94
C SER A 60 -8.59 -8.09 -2.41
N PRO A 61 -8.73 -7.84 -3.72
CA PRO A 61 -8.99 -6.50 -4.24
C PRO A 61 -10.40 -5.98 -3.95
N ASP A 62 -11.35 -6.86 -3.63
CA ASP A 62 -12.76 -6.52 -3.37
C ASP A 62 -13.00 -5.84 -2.01
N GLY A 63 -12.05 -5.96 -1.08
CA GLY A 63 -12.22 -5.52 0.31
C GLY A 63 -11.34 -4.35 0.75
N GLY A 64 -10.52 -3.81 -0.16
CA GLY A 64 -9.48 -2.83 0.17
C GLY A 64 -8.31 -3.42 0.97
N ILE A 65 -7.21 -2.67 1.05
CA ILE A 65 -6.00 -3.04 1.80
C ILE A 65 -6.19 -2.63 3.27
N SER A 66 -6.15 -3.60 4.18
CA SER A 66 -6.15 -3.29 5.62
C SER A 66 -4.79 -2.72 6.06
N PHE A 67 -4.74 -2.09 7.23
CA PHE A 67 -3.46 -1.62 7.79
C PHE A 67 -2.43 -2.76 7.95
N GLU A 68 -2.89 -3.97 8.28
CA GLU A 68 -2.03 -5.15 8.43
C GLU A 68 -1.44 -5.60 7.09
N ASP A 69 -2.26 -5.62 6.03
CA ASP A 69 -1.83 -5.92 4.67
C ASP A 69 -0.85 -4.86 4.16
N PHE A 70 -1.10 -3.59 4.49
CA PHE A 70 -0.21 -2.48 4.16
C PHE A 70 1.16 -2.65 4.84
N ILE A 71 1.20 -2.98 6.14
CA ILE A 71 2.47 -3.29 6.81
C ILE A 71 3.16 -4.48 6.17
N TYR A 72 2.42 -5.53 5.80
CA TYR A 72 2.98 -6.72 5.17
C TYR A 72 3.67 -6.38 3.83
N LEU A 73 3.00 -5.62 2.97
CA LEU A 73 3.53 -5.16 1.68
C LEU A 73 4.80 -4.31 1.85
N PHE A 74 4.79 -3.37 2.79
CA PHE A 74 5.91 -2.43 2.97
C PHE A 74 7.05 -2.99 3.84
N SER A 75 6.79 -4.02 4.66
CA SER A 75 7.81 -4.71 5.46
C SER A 75 8.50 -5.84 4.69
N ASN A 76 7.92 -6.29 3.57
CA ASN A 76 8.47 -7.35 2.74
C ASN A 76 8.94 -6.83 1.37
N PRO A 77 10.13 -6.22 1.30
CA PRO A 77 10.68 -5.59 0.09
C PRO A 77 11.03 -6.59 -1.03
N SER A 78 10.84 -7.90 -0.82
CA SER A 78 11.11 -8.92 -1.83
C SER A 78 10.01 -9.01 -2.90
N LEU A 79 8.92 -8.26 -2.74
CA LEU A 79 7.70 -8.34 -3.55
C LEU A 79 7.37 -7.02 -4.28
N VAL A 80 8.26 -6.03 -4.22
CA VAL A 80 8.15 -4.71 -4.87
C VAL A 80 9.38 -4.39 -5.71
#